data_AF-A0A2P6PK42-F1
#
_entry.id   AF-A0A2P6PK42-F1
#
_cell.length_a   1.000
_cell.length_b   1.000
_cell.length_c   1.000
_cell.angle_alpha   90.00
_cell.angle_beta   90.00
_cell.angle_gamma   90.00
#
_symmetry.space_group_name_H-M   'P 1'
#
loop_
_entity.id
_entity.type
_entity.pdbx_description
1 polymer ?
#
loop_
_entity_poly.entity_id
_entity_poly.type
_entity_poly.pdbx_seq_one_letter_code
_entity_poly.pdbx_strand_id
1 'polypeptide(L)'
;MISAAIAILTRSKICVCGSDDRTVLEILRNNSKLEALYAMTAHRAFQFCKQYKRTTEFRRLCEIIRNHLANLNKYRDQRDRPDLSAPESLQLYLDTRFEQLKIATELELWQEAFRSVEDIHGLMCMVKKTPKPSLMVVYYAKLTEIFWISASHLNHAYAWFKLFSLQKSFNKNLSQKDLQLIASSVVSKGVLSCATQEVKDLFHLLEHEFLPLDLAVKIQPLLTKISKFGGKLASASSVPEVQLSQYVPALEKLGTLRLLQQAFIHPTVDVAEIIRRWTHALQRIHKQSLHMAKANEGEGPEILRSAHEGSSSGHAESLAATLAEHQQHLVSFQVLINQLKEVAPAIQKSILECTDKVDSISSNLPPMTKHPGQMEKVTIKAL
;
A
#
# COMPACT_ATOMS: atom_id res chain seq x y z
N MET A 1 -26.86 48.31 -4.77
CA MET A 1 -26.00 47.23 -4.20
C MET A 1 -25.04 46.63 -5.22
N ILE A 2 -25.49 46.21 -6.41
CA ILE A 2 -24.59 45.67 -7.45
C ILE A 2 -23.52 46.68 -7.90
N SER A 3 -23.87 47.95 -8.13
CA SER A 3 -22.87 49.00 -8.44
C SER A 3 -21.88 49.27 -7.29
N ALA A 4 -22.26 49.03 -6.03
CA ALA A 4 -21.35 49.16 -4.89
C ALA A 4 -20.38 47.96 -4.83
N ALA A 5 -20.86 46.74 -5.09
CA ALA A 5 -20.01 45.56 -5.19
C ALA A 5 -19.03 45.67 -6.38
N ILE A 6 -19.48 46.18 -7.53
CA ILE A 6 -18.63 46.45 -8.70
C ILE A 6 -17.63 47.58 -8.39
N ALA A 7 -18.02 48.63 -7.66
CA ALA A 7 -17.12 49.70 -7.23
C ALA A 7 -16.04 49.20 -6.24
N ILE A 8 -16.39 48.29 -5.32
CA ILE A 8 -15.45 47.62 -4.41
C ILE A 8 -14.47 46.73 -5.19
N LEU A 9 -14.97 46.00 -6.20
CA LEU A 9 -14.18 45.13 -7.09
C LEU A 9 -13.31 45.89 -8.11
N THR A 10 -13.62 47.15 -8.43
CA THR A 10 -12.83 47.98 -9.37
C THR A 10 -11.83 48.89 -8.64
N ARG A 11 -12.07 49.25 -7.38
CA ARG A 11 -11.09 49.94 -6.53
C ARG A 11 -10.00 49.01 -5.97
N SER A 12 -10.13 47.70 -6.11
CA SER A 12 -9.24 46.66 -5.57
C SER A 12 -7.93 46.45 -6.37
N LYS A 13 -7.30 47.55 -6.82
CA LYS A 13 -5.82 47.56 -6.94
C LYS A 13 -5.14 47.66 -5.57
N ILE A 14 -5.92 47.92 -4.52
CA ILE A 14 -5.52 47.97 -3.11
C ILE A 14 -6.53 47.13 -2.31
N CYS A 15 -6.53 45.80 -2.45
CA CYS A 15 -7.28 44.93 -1.54
C CYS A 15 -6.39 44.64 -0.34
N VAL A 16 -6.46 45.53 0.65
CA VAL A 16 -5.85 45.40 1.97
C VAL A 16 -6.94 44.84 2.89
N CYS A 17 -6.62 43.74 3.59
CA CYS A 17 -7.40 43.10 4.66
C CYS A 17 -8.51 42.11 4.27
N GLY A 18 -8.46 40.91 4.88
CA GLY A 18 -9.50 39.87 4.80
C GLY A 18 -10.88 40.25 5.39
N SER A 19 -11.10 41.51 5.77
CA SER A 19 -12.42 42.06 6.14
C SER A 19 -13.32 42.29 4.91
N ASP A 20 -12.72 42.72 3.80
CA ASP A 20 -13.46 43.21 2.65
C ASP A 20 -13.97 42.05 1.80
N ASP A 21 -13.13 41.05 1.54
CA ASP A 21 -13.53 39.80 0.85
C ASP A 21 -14.61 39.04 1.63
N ARG A 22 -14.52 39.01 2.97
CA ARG A 22 -15.57 38.42 3.82
C ARG A 22 -16.89 39.14 3.62
N THR A 23 -16.90 40.47 3.68
CA THR A 23 -18.12 41.27 3.54
C THR A 23 -18.75 41.07 2.17
N VAL A 24 -17.93 41.03 1.11
CA VAL A 24 -18.40 40.77 -0.26
C VAL A 24 -18.99 39.36 -0.37
N LEU A 25 -18.31 38.32 0.11
CA LEU A 25 -18.84 36.95 0.07
C LEU A 25 -20.13 36.79 0.86
N GLU A 26 -20.26 37.47 2.00
CA GLU A 26 -21.51 37.48 2.78
C GLU A 26 -22.65 38.14 2.00
N ILE A 27 -22.40 39.20 1.24
CA ILE A 27 -23.43 39.85 0.40
C ILE A 27 -23.83 38.95 -0.78
N LEU A 28 -22.87 38.24 -1.37
CA LEU A 28 -23.08 37.43 -2.58
C LEU A 28 -23.65 36.03 -2.29
N ARG A 29 -23.63 35.56 -1.05
CA ARG A 29 -23.97 34.18 -0.68
C ARG A 29 -25.41 33.80 -1.09
N ASN A 30 -25.57 32.53 -1.47
CA ASN A 30 -26.86 31.87 -1.68
C ASN A 30 -27.82 32.60 -2.66
N ASN A 31 -27.26 33.29 -3.66
CA ASN A 31 -28.03 33.94 -4.72
C ASN A 31 -27.63 33.37 -6.09
N SER A 32 -28.59 32.73 -6.77
CA SER A 32 -28.40 32.04 -8.04
C SER A 32 -27.91 32.94 -9.17
N LYS A 33 -28.21 34.24 -9.10
CA LYS A 33 -27.76 35.23 -10.11
C LYS A 33 -26.33 35.70 -9.89
N LEU A 34 -25.75 35.41 -8.72
CA LEU A 34 -24.45 35.91 -8.29
C LEU A 34 -23.43 34.78 -8.05
N GLU A 35 -23.77 33.52 -8.34
CA GLU A 35 -22.91 32.35 -8.07
C GLU A 35 -21.53 32.48 -8.74
N ALA A 36 -21.49 32.91 -10.00
CA ALA A 36 -20.23 33.09 -10.72
C ALA A 36 -19.35 34.17 -10.06
N LEU A 37 -19.95 35.28 -9.64
CA LEU A 37 -19.22 36.35 -8.96
C LEU A 37 -18.73 35.89 -7.58
N TYR A 38 -19.56 35.18 -6.84
CA TYR A 38 -19.20 34.58 -5.56
C TYR A 38 -17.98 33.65 -5.71
N ALA A 39 -18.02 32.73 -6.68
CA ALA A 39 -16.91 31.80 -6.96
C ALA A 39 -15.63 32.57 -7.35
N MET A 40 -15.72 33.54 -8.25
CA MET A 40 -14.59 34.39 -8.63
C MET A 40 -13.96 35.12 -7.44
N THR A 41 -14.77 35.70 -6.56
CA THR A 41 -14.30 36.38 -5.34
C THR A 41 -13.62 35.39 -4.39
N ALA A 42 -14.21 34.22 -4.16
CA ALA A 42 -13.63 33.19 -3.32
C ALA A 42 -12.26 32.73 -3.85
N HIS A 43 -12.15 32.47 -5.16
CA HIS A 43 -10.90 32.05 -5.79
C HIS A 43 -9.81 33.11 -5.68
N ARG A 44 -10.15 34.38 -5.89
CA ARG A 44 -9.20 35.50 -5.70
C ARG A 44 -8.72 35.60 -4.25
N ALA A 45 -9.62 35.46 -3.28
CA ALA A 45 -9.28 35.49 -1.87
C ALA A 45 -8.38 34.29 -1.47
N PHE A 46 -8.63 33.09 -2.02
CA PHE A 46 -7.74 31.94 -1.85
C PHE A 46 -6.33 32.22 -2.39
N GLN A 47 -6.24 32.74 -3.62
CA GLN A 47 -4.96 33.08 -4.26
C GLN A 47 -4.21 34.19 -3.53
N PHE A 48 -4.91 35.19 -3.01
CA PHE A 48 -4.32 36.21 -2.15
C PHE A 48 -3.74 35.57 -0.87
N CYS A 49 -4.50 34.70 -0.21
CA CYS A 49 -4.01 34.00 0.99
C CYS A 49 -2.77 33.14 0.67
N LYS A 50 -2.75 32.47 -0.50
CA LYS A 50 -1.58 31.73 -0.99
C LYS A 50 -0.38 32.64 -1.20
N GLN A 51 -0.55 33.73 -1.96
CA GLN A 51 0.52 34.65 -2.35
C GLN A 51 1.23 35.24 -1.13
N TYR A 52 0.45 35.65 -0.12
CA TYR A 52 0.98 36.28 1.10
C TYR A 52 1.09 35.32 2.29
N LYS A 53 0.94 34.01 2.06
CA LYS A 53 1.04 32.94 3.08
C LYS A 53 0.16 33.19 4.32
N ARG A 54 -1.04 33.76 4.13
CA ARG A 54 -2.02 34.10 5.18
C ARG A 54 -2.85 32.87 5.57
N THR A 55 -2.26 31.96 6.34
CA THR A 55 -2.87 30.66 6.66
C THR A 55 -4.09 30.76 7.59
N THR A 56 -4.11 31.72 8.52
CA THR A 56 -5.24 31.91 9.44
C THR A 56 -6.48 32.43 8.70
N GLU A 57 -6.29 33.44 7.84
CA GLU A 57 -7.34 33.98 7.00
C GLU A 57 -7.88 32.94 6.02
N PHE A 58 -7.00 32.12 5.45
CA PHE A 58 -7.41 31.01 4.57
C PHE A 58 -8.33 30.02 5.31
N ARG A 59 -7.97 29.57 6.52
CA ARG A 59 -8.82 28.67 7.31
C ARG A 59 -10.17 29.31 7.64
N ARG A 60 -10.18 30.59 8.00
CA ARG A 60 -11.42 31.34 8.26
C ARG A 60 -12.30 31.43 7.01
N LEU A 61 -11.70 31.65 5.84
CA LEU A 61 -12.41 31.69 4.57
C LEU A 61 -13.03 30.33 4.23
N CYS A 62 -12.30 29.22 4.43
CA CYS A 62 -12.84 27.87 4.24
C CYS A 62 -14.07 27.62 5.13
N GLU A 63 -14.01 28.05 6.40
CA GLU A 63 -15.12 27.97 7.35
C GLU A 63 -16.34 28.80 6.89
N ILE A 64 -16.13 30.02 6.40
CA ILE A 64 -17.22 30.86 5.86
C ILE A 64 -17.92 30.13 4.70
N ILE A 65 -17.17 29.59 3.75
CA ILE A 65 -17.75 28.93 2.57
C ILE A 65 -18.44 27.61 2.96
N ARG A 66 -17.95 26.87 3.96
CA ARG A 66 -18.68 25.71 4.53
C ARG A 66 -20.01 26.12 5.15
N ASN A 67 -20.01 27.17 5.97
CA ASN A 67 -21.23 27.70 6.59
C ASN A 67 -22.24 28.22 5.56
N HIS A 68 -21.80 28.87 4.49
CA HIS A 68 -22.69 29.31 3.41
C HIS A 68 -23.41 28.12 2.74
N LEU A 69 -22.69 27.04 2.43
CA LEU A 69 -23.28 25.82 1.87
C LEU A 69 -24.21 25.12 2.86
N ALA A 70 -23.84 25.05 4.15
CA ALA A 70 -24.72 24.50 5.19
C ALA A 70 -26.02 25.31 5.31
N ASN A 71 -25.93 26.64 5.26
CA ASN A 71 -27.09 27.53 5.25
C ASN A 71 -27.97 27.33 4.01
N LEU A 72 -27.36 27.15 2.83
CA LEU A 72 -28.09 26.84 1.59
C LEU A 72 -28.91 25.56 1.71
N ASN A 73 -28.37 24.55 2.41
CA ASN A 73 -29.06 23.26 2.63
C ASN A 73 -30.16 23.36 3.69
N LYS A 74 -29.96 24.18 4.72
CA LYS A 74 -30.90 24.40 5.81
C LYS A 74 -32.13 25.19 5.38
N TYR A 75 -31.95 26.22 4.56
CA TYR A 75 -33.02 27.14 4.15
C TYR A 75 -33.41 26.91 2.69
N ARG A 76 -34.29 25.93 2.45
CA ARG A 76 -34.67 25.50 1.09
C ARG A 76 -35.63 26.46 0.38
N ASP A 77 -36.42 27.23 1.11
CA ASP A 77 -37.49 28.09 0.56
C ASP A 77 -37.02 29.50 0.21
N GLN A 78 -35.71 29.75 0.18
CA GLN A 78 -35.16 31.08 -0.16
C GLN A 78 -35.44 31.44 -1.62
N ARG A 79 -35.88 32.67 -1.85
CA ARG A 79 -35.99 33.26 -3.18
C ARG A 79 -34.60 33.41 -3.80
N ASP A 80 -34.49 33.14 -5.10
CA ASP A 80 -33.22 33.15 -5.83
C ASP A 80 -32.17 32.15 -5.29
N ARG A 81 -32.59 31.05 -4.66
CA ARG A 81 -31.70 30.00 -4.14
C ARG A 81 -30.98 29.26 -5.29
N PRO A 82 -29.64 29.06 -5.22
CA PRO A 82 -28.91 28.16 -6.11
C PRO A 82 -29.47 26.74 -6.15
N ASP A 83 -29.62 26.20 -7.36
CA ASP A 83 -30.03 24.81 -7.58
C ASP A 83 -28.80 23.92 -7.80
N LEU A 84 -28.40 23.18 -6.76
CA LEU A 84 -27.27 22.25 -6.85
C LEU A 84 -27.54 21.03 -7.77
N SER A 85 -28.78 20.82 -8.22
CA SER A 85 -29.07 19.79 -9.22
C SER A 85 -28.69 20.23 -10.63
N ALA A 86 -28.68 21.55 -10.87
CA ALA A 86 -28.26 22.18 -12.12
C ALA A 86 -26.74 21.99 -12.33
N PRO A 87 -26.31 21.46 -13.49
CA PRO A 87 -24.89 21.19 -13.76
C PRO A 87 -23.99 22.41 -13.63
N GLU A 88 -24.45 23.59 -14.05
CA GLU A 88 -23.69 24.84 -14.05
C GLU A 88 -23.43 25.32 -12.63
N SER A 89 -24.46 25.37 -11.78
CA SER A 89 -24.33 25.72 -10.36
C SER A 89 -23.44 24.69 -9.66
N LEU A 90 -23.70 23.39 -9.81
CA LEU A 90 -22.88 22.35 -9.19
C LEU A 90 -21.38 22.45 -9.58
N GLN A 91 -21.10 22.73 -10.85
CA GLN A 91 -19.73 22.92 -11.34
C GLN A 91 -19.03 24.07 -10.61
N LEU A 92 -19.69 25.21 -10.39
CA LEU A 92 -19.11 26.35 -9.66
C LEU A 92 -18.75 25.96 -8.21
N TYR A 93 -19.64 25.27 -7.49
CA TYR A 93 -19.37 24.85 -6.11
C TYR A 93 -18.23 23.83 -6.04
N LEU A 94 -18.20 22.86 -6.97
CA LEU A 94 -17.12 21.89 -7.05
C LEU A 94 -15.79 22.59 -7.36
N ASP A 95 -15.74 23.47 -8.37
CA ASP A 95 -14.52 24.17 -8.75
C ASP A 95 -13.97 25.02 -7.60
N THR A 96 -14.84 25.70 -6.85
CA THR A 96 -14.43 26.43 -5.63
C THR A 96 -13.85 25.51 -4.56
N ARG A 97 -14.42 24.31 -4.35
CA ARG A 97 -13.90 23.35 -3.38
C ARG A 97 -12.60 22.70 -3.83
N PHE A 98 -12.45 22.42 -5.12
CA PHE A 98 -11.21 21.91 -5.69
C PHE A 98 -10.08 22.93 -5.60
N GLU A 99 -10.37 24.21 -5.85
CA GLU A 99 -9.40 25.28 -5.67
C GLU A 99 -9.03 25.44 -4.18
N GLN A 100 -10.01 25.37 -3.26
CA GLN A 100 -9.77 25.35 -1.82
C GLN A 100 -8.82 24.20 -1.42
N LEU A 101 -9.10 22.98 -1.87
CA LEU A 101 -8.25 21.80 -1.61
C LEU A 101 -6.83 22.02 -2.13
N LYS A 102 -6.69 22.49 -3.37
CA LYS A 102 -5.39 22.78 -3.97
C LYS A 102 -4.60 23.78 -3.14
N ILE A 103 -5.18 24.93 -2.81
CA ILE A 103 -4.51 25.95 -2.01
C ILE A 103 -4.20 25.46 -0.59
N ALA A 104 -5.09 24.68 0.03
CA ALA A 104 -4.83 24.07 1.34
C ALA A 104 -3.59 23.18 1.30
N THR A 105 -3.41 22.36 0.25
CA THR A 105 -2.20 21.54 0.09
C THR A 105 -0.95 22.37 -0.20
N GLU A 106 -1.04 23.42 -1.02
CA GLU A 106 0.12 24.30 -1.33
C GLU A 106 0.54 25.20 -0.14
N LEU A 107 -0.35 25.41 0.82
CA LEU A 107 -0.07 26.06 2.11
C LEU A 107 0.28 25.04 3.20
N GLU A 108 0.36 23.76 2.87
CA GLU A 108 0.66 22.65 3.81
C GLU A 108 -0.31 22.57 5.00
N LEU A 109 -1.55 23.01 4.78
CA LEU A 109 -2.62 22.97 5.77
C LEU A 109 -3.32 21.61 5.71
N TRP A 110 -2.61 20.53 6.01
CA TRP A 110 -3.05 19.15 5.78
C TRP A 110 -4.40 18.79 6.42
N GLN A 111 -4.67 19.29 7.63
CA GLN A 111 -5.98 19.10 8.29
C GLN A 111 -7.12 19.82 7.54
N GLU A 112 -6.84 21.01 7.00
CA GLU A 112 -7.80 21.76 6.19
C GLU A 112 -7.98 21.15 4.79
N ALA A 113 -6.90 20.61 4.21
CA ALA A 113 -6.94 19.87 2.97
C ALA A 113 -7.82 18.62 3.11
N PHE A 114 -7.67 17.86 4.20
CA PHE A 114 -8.52 16.69 4.48
C PHE A 114 -9.99 17.08 4.66
N ARG A 115 -10.29 18.13 5.44
CA ARG A 115 -11.67 18.66 5.53
C ARG A 115 -12.24 19.08 4.17
N SER A 116 -11.42 19.69 3.32
CA SER A 116 -11.84 20.08 1.97
C SER A 116 -12.16 18.87 1.08
N VAL A 117 -11.46 17.75 1.26
CA VAL A 117 -11.80 16.47 0.60
C VAL A 117 -13.16 15.96 1.07
N GLU A 118 -13.44 16.01 2.37
CA GLU A 118 -14.75 15.63 2.93
C GLU A 118 -15.87 16.53 2.41
N ASP A 119 -15.62 17.84 2.31
CA ASP A 119 -16.57 18.80 1.72
C ASP A 119 -16.90 18.46 0.26
N ILE A 120 -15.86 18.13 -0.53
CA ILE A 120 -16.03 17.69 -1.93
C ILE A 120 -16.86 16.40 -1.98
N HIS A 121 -16.50 15.40 -1.17
CA HIS A 121 -17.22 14.13 -1.13
C HIS A 121 -18.68 14.32 -0.71
N GLY A 122 -18.94 15.15 0.31
CA GLY A 122 -20.29 15.50 0.76
C GLY A 122 -21.13 16.11 -0.35
N LEU A 123 -20.57 17.02 -1.16
CA LEU A 123 -21.24 17.57 -2.33
C LEU A 123 -21.58 16.49 -3.37
N MET A 124 -20.65 15.59 -3.68
CA MET A 124 -20.90 14.46 -4.61
C MET A 124 -22.06 13.58 -4.13
N CYS A 125 -22.10 13.27 -2.83
CA CYS A 125 -23.15 12.46 -2.22
C CYS A 125 -24.51 13.18 -2.23
N MET A 126 -24.53 14.48 -1.92
CA MET A 126 -25.76 15.28 -1.89
C MET A 126 -26.48 15.28 -3.25
N VAL A 127 -25.73 15.42 -4.34
CA VAL A 127 -26.30 15.51 -5.70
C VAL A 127 -26.32 14.18 -6.45
N LYS A 128 -25.79 13.10 -5.84
CA LYS A 128 -25.66 11.76 -6.43
C LYS A 128 -25.03 11.77 -7.83
N LYS A 129 -24.09 12.69 -8.08
CA LYS A 129 -23.37 12.82 -9.35
C LYS A 129 -21.87 12.80 -9.10
N THR A 130 -21.17 11.98 -9.86
CA THR A 130 -19.71 11.98 -9.88
C THR A 130 -19.21 13.13 -10.75
N PRO A 131 -18.25 13.95 -10.29
CA PRO A 131 -17.64 15.00 -11.11
C PRO A 131 -16.94 14.44 -12.35
N LYS A 132 -16.60 15.35 -13.28
CA LYS A 132 -15.85 15.00 -14.50
C LYS A 132 -14.56 14.24 -14.15
N PRO A 133 -14.14 13.25 -14.98
CA PRO A 133 -12.94 12.47 -14.70
C PRO A 133 -11.67 13.32 -14.47
N SER A 134 -11.54 14.44 -15.17
CA SER A 134 -10.44 15.40 -14.97
C SER A 134 -10.35 15.95 -13.54
N LEU A 135 -11.49 16.26 -12.91
CA LEU A 135 -11.54 16.68 -11.51
C LEU A 135 -11.27 15.51 -10.57
N MET A 136 -11.75 14.31 -10.89
CA MET A 136 -11.48 13.12 -10.08
C MET A 136 -9.99 12.74 -10.07
N VAL A 137 -9.26 12.98 -11.16
CA VAL A 137 -7.80 12.82 -11.18
C VAL A 137 -7.15 13.76 -10.17
N VAL A 138 -7.55 15.04 -10.13
CA VAL A 138 -7.04 16.00 -9.13
C VAL A 138 -7.41 15.56 -7.71
N TYR A 139 -8.64 15.10 -7.50
CA TYR A 139 -9.12 14.62 -6.20
C TYR A 139 -8.23 13.50 -5.63
N TYR A 140 -8.02 12.44 -6.42
CA TYR A 140 -7.19 11.31 -5.96
C TYR A 140 -5.70 11.65 -5.90
N ALA A 141 -5.20 12.52 -6.79
CA ALA A 141 -3.83 13.03 -6.70
C ALA A 141 -3.58 13.79 -5.39
N LYS A 142 -4.53 14.61 -4.92
CA LYS A 142 -4.42 15.28 -3.63
C LYS A 142 -4.57 14.34 -2.44
N LEU A 143 -5.40 13.30 -2.55
CA LEU A 143 -5.49 12.26 -1.54
C LEU A 143 -4.19 11.45 -1.36
N THR A 144 -3.43 11.20 -2.43
CA THR A 144 -2.13 10.50 -2.28
C THR A 144 -1.16 11.33 -1.45
N GLU A 145 -1.07 12.64 -1.68
CA GLU A 145 -0.26 13.57 -0.87
C GLU A 145 -0.73 13.59 0.60
N ILE A 146 -2.04 13.77 0.85
CA ILE A 146 -2.59 13.87 2.21
C ILE A 146 -2.35 12.57 2.99
N PHE A 147 -2.64 11.41 2.39
CA PHE A 147 -2.49 10.13 3.08
C PHE A 147 -1.04 9.78 3.36
N TRP A 148 -0.11 10.24 2.50
CA TRP A 148 1.33 10.11 2.76
C TRP A 148 1.74 10.84 4.04
N ILE A 149 1.37 12.11 4.16
CA ILE A 149 1.68 12.95 5.33
C ILE A 149 1.04 12.40 6.61
N SER A 150 -0.16 11.83 6.52
CA SER A 150 -0.85 11.23 7.66
C SER A 150 -0.31 9.84 8.09
N ALA A 151 0.73 9.33 7.42
CA ALA A 151 1.25 7.96 7.59
C ALA A 151 0.19 6.85 7.38
N SER A 152 -0.87 7.15 6.61
CA SER A 152 -1.95 6.20 6.31
C SER A 152 -1.65 5.45 5.01
N HIS A 153 -0.65 4.57 5.05
CA HIS A 153 -0.10 3.92 3.85
C HIS A 153 -1.13 3.06 3.08
N LEU A 154 -2.10 2.44 3.75
CA LEU A 154 -3.16 1.68 3.10
C LEU A 154 -4.09 2.58 2.26
N ASN A 155 -4.51 3.71 2.83
CA ASN A 155 -5.36 4.67 2.15
C ASN A 155 -4.59 5.39 1.02
N HIS A 156 -3.30 5.63 1.23
CA HIS A 156 -2.39 6.14 0.19
C HIS A 156 -2.32 5.20 -1.01
N ALA A 157 -2.11 3.89 -0.80
CA ALA A 157 -2.12 2.89 -1.86
C ALA A 157 -3.48 2.81 -2.57
N TYR A 158 -4.58 2.90 -1.81
CA TYR A 158 -5.92 2.94 -2.39
C TYR A 158 -6.14 4.19 -3.27
N ALA A 159 -5.68 5.36 -2.84
CA ALA A 159 -5.79 6.58 -3.63
C ALA A 159 -5.01 6.47 -4.95
N TRP A 160 -3.79 5.92 -4.92
CA TRP A 160 -3.01 5.63 -6.12
C TRP A 160 -3.71 4.62 -7.04
N PHE A 161 -4.33 3.58 -6.47
CA PHE A 161 -5.07 2.58 -7.25
C PHE A 161 -6.24 3.21 -8.02
N LYS A 162 -7.01 4.08 -7.34
CA LYS A 162 -8.13 4.80 -7.97
C LYS A 162 -7.64 5.78 -9.02
N LEU A 163 -6.54 6.48 -8.77
CA LEU A 163 -5.90 7.36 -9.73
C LEU A 163 -5.45 6.61 -10.99
N PHE A 164 -4.74 5.48 -10.84
CA PHE A 164 -4.34 4.60 -11.93
C PHE A 164 -5.53 4.17 -12.78
N SER A 165 -6.58 3.66 -12.12
CA SER A 165 -7.78 3.16 -12.78
C SER A 165 -8.47 4.25 -13.61
N LEU A 166 -8.57 5.47 -13.06
CA LEU A 166 -9.14 6.62 -13.75
C LEU A 166 -8.29 7.01 -14.96
N GLN A 167 -6.98 7.12 -14.81
CA GLN A 167 -6.10 7.51 -15.92
C GLN A 167 -6.12 6.51 -17.06
N LYS A 168 -6.08 5.21 -16.74
CA LYS A 168 -6.18 4.13 -17.73
C LYS A 168 -7.50 4.18 -18.50
N SER A 169 -8.60 4.52 -17.85
CA SER A 169 -9.92 4.58 -18.49
C SER A 169 -10.13 5.84 -19.34
N PHE A 170 -9.58 6.98 -18.92
CA PHE A 170 -9.94 8.28 -19.47
C PHE A 170 -8.92 8.81 -20.49
N ASN A 171 -7.65 8.51 -20.32
CA ASN A 171 -6.59 9.15 -21.10
C ASN A 171 -5.92 8.10 -22.01
N LYS A 172 -6.52 7.94 -23.20
CA LYS A 172 -6.10 6.98 -24.24
C LYS A 172 -4.70 7.22 -24.80
N ASN A 173 -4.11 8.39 -24.50
CA ASN A 173 -2.78 8.80 -24.95
C ASN A 173 -1.72 8.71 -23.82
N LEU A 174 -2.01 8.06 -22.68
CA LEU A 174 -0.97 7.83 -21.67
C LEU A 174 0.16 6.98 -22.27
N SER A 175 1.39 7.45 -22.10
CA SER A 175 2.54 6.65 -22.46
C SER A 175 2.61 5.40 -21.58
N GLN A 176 3.14 4.30 -22.14
CA GLN A 176 3.39 3.08 -21.37
C GLN A 176 4.29 3.33 -20.16
N LYS A 177 5.18 4.33 -20.24
CA LYS A 177 6.06 4.76 -19.14
C LYS A 177 5.28 5.41 -17.99
N ASP A 178 4.32 6.28 -18.29
CA ASP A 178 3.48 6.92 -17.26
C ASP A 178 2.59 5.88 -16.54
N LEU A 179 2.06 4.91 -17.31
CA LEU A 179 1.33 3.77 -16.73
C LEU A 179 2.22 2.92 -15.82
N GLN A 180 3.47 2.65 -16.22
CA GLN A 180 4.43 1.92 -15.41
C GLN A 180 4.78 2.65 -14.12
N LEU A 181 4.96 3.97 -14.16
CA LEU A 181 5.27 4.78 -12.97
C LEU A 181 4.13 4.71 -11.94
N ILE A 182 2.89 4.93 -12.36
CA ILE A 182 1.74 4.86 -11.43
C ILE A 182 1.51 3.43 -10.96
N ALA A 183 1.59 2.44 -11.87
CA ALA A 183 1.39 1.03 -11.52
C ALA A 183 2.42 0.54 -10.49
N SER A 184 3.66 1.02 -10.55
CA SER A 184 4.71 0.63 -9.60
C SER A 184 4.43 1.07 -8.16
N SER A 185 3.49 2.00 -7.93
CA SER A 185 3.02 2.40 -6.61
C SER A 185 1.88 1.53 -6.04
N VAL A 186 1.34 0.59 -6.82
CA VAL A 186 0.13 -0.18 -6.47
C VAL A 186 0.20 -1.63 -6.96
N VAL A 187 -0.07 -2.60 -6.09
CA VAL A 187 0.16 -4.02 -6.40
C VAL A 187 -1.12 -4.85 -6.66
N SER A 188 -2.31 -4.25 -6.60
CA SER A 188 -3.58 -5.01 -6.70
C SER A 188 -4.00 -5.44 -8.12
N LYS A 189 -4.95 -6.39 -8.19
CA LYS A 189 -5.44 -7.13 -9.38
C LYS A 189 -5.32 -6.36 -10.71
N GLY A 190 -4.45 -6.85 -11.60
CA GLY A 190 -4.27 -6.33 -12.95
C GLY A 190 -3.34 -5.11 -13.08
N VAL A 191 -2.86 -4.54 -11.98
CA VAL A 191 -1.86 -3.46 -11.96
C VAL A 191 -0.43 -4.03 -12.02
N LEU A 192 -0.20 -5.19 -11.41
CA LEU A 192 1.10 -5.88 -11.42
C LEU A 192 1.61 -6.17 -12.83
N SER A 193 0.74 -6.42 -13.82
CA SER A 193 1.16 -6.63 -15.21
C SER A 193 1.80 -5.38 -15.82
N CYS A 194 1.38 -4.19 -15.37
CA CYS A 194 1.89 -2.89 -15.79
C CYS A 194 3.07 -2.39 -14.95
N ALA A 195 3.44 -3.06 -13.84
CA ALA A 195 4.57 -2.66 -13.00
C ALA A 195 5.93 -3.00 -13.64
N THR A 196 7.01 -2.37 -13.15
CA THR A 196 8.38 -2.73 -13.53
C THR A 196 8.74 -4.14 -13.06
N GLN A 197 9.70 -4.79 -13.72
CA GLN A 197 10.06 -6.18 -13.39
C GLN A 197 10.57 -6.30 -11.95
N GLU A 198 11.33 -5.31 -11.47
CA GLU A 198 11.85 -5.26 -10.11
C GLU A 198 10.75 -5.27 -9.04
N VAL A 199 9.62 -4.59 -9.29
CA VAL A 199 8.47 -4.57 -8.39
C VAL A 199 7.72 -5.90 -8.41
N LYS A 200 7.63 -6.55 -9.58
CA LYS A 200 7.04 -7.90 -9.71
C LYS A 200 7.87 -8.94 -8.96
N ASP A 201 9.19 -8.90 -9.13
CA ASP A 201 10.12 -9.79 -8.46
C ASP A 201 10.07 -9.61 -6.94
N LEU A 202 10.04 -8.36 -6.46
CA LEU A 202 9.89 -8.06 -5.03
C LEU A 202 8.56 -8.57 -4.47
N PHE A 203 7.45 -8.40 -5.18
CA PHE A 203 6.14 -8.91 -4.76
C PHE A 203 6.14 -10.44 -4.67
N HIS A 204 6.66 -11.13 -5.69
CA HIS A 204 6.77 -12.59 -5.69
C HIS A 204 7.60 -13.08 -4.49
N LEU A 205 8.74 -12.44 -4.26
CA LEU A 205 9.63 -12.79 -3.16
C LEU A 205 8.99 -12.58 -1.77
N LEU A 206 8.18 -11.53 -1.60
CA LEU A 206 7.53 -11.21 -0.32
C LEU A 206 6.25 -11.99 -0.03
N GLU A 207 5.46 -12.32 -1.05
CA GLU A 207 4.15 -12.96 -0.89
C GLU A 207 4.15 -14.46 -1.21
N HIS A 208 5.06 -14.93 -2.05
CA HIS A 208 5.02 -16.30 -2.58
C HIS A 208 6.24 -17.15 -2.19
N GLU A 209 7.40 -16.54 -1.96
CA GLU A 209 8.61 -17.29 -1.56
C GLU A 209 8.80 -17.38 -0.04
N PHE A 210 9.22 -18.56 0.41
CA PHE A 210 9.65 -18.81 1.78
C PHE A 210 11.16 -19.03 1.81
N LEU A 211 11.93 -18.00 2.21
CA LEU A 211 13.39 -17.98 2.16
C LEU A 211 13.99 -17.36 3.45
N PRO A 212 13.90 -18.02 4.60
CA PRO A 212 14.24 -17.42 5.91
C PRO A 212 15.66 -16.85 6.04
N LEU A 213 16.63 -17.32 5.23
CA LEU A 213 18.04 -16.86 5.30
C LEU A 213 18.48 -16.04 4.07
N ASP A 214 17.88 -16.26 2.90
CA ASP A 214 18.27 -15.60 1.65
C ASP A 214 17.41 -14.38 1.31
N LEU A 215 16.28 -14.18 2.00
CA LEU A 215 15.32 -13.12 1.71
C LEU A 215 15.99 -11.74 1.77
N ALA A 216 16.78 -11.46 2.82
CA ALA A 216 17.46 -10.18 2.98
C ALA A 216 18.48 -9.91 1.84
N VAL A 217 19.25 -10.94 1.46
CA VAL A 217 20.26 -10.84 0.39
C VAL A 217 19.61 -10.60 -0.98
N LYS A 218 18.44 -11.19 -1.23
CA LYS A 218 17.69 -11.02 -2.49
C LYS A 218 16.89 -9.72 -2.56
N ILE A 219 16.35 -9.23 -1.44
CA ILE A 219 15.58 -7.96 -1.39
C ILE A 219 16.49 -6.75 -1.62
N GLN A 220 17.67 -6.71 -0.99
CA GLN A 220 18.53 -5.51 -1.02
C GLN A 220 18.89 -4.98 -2.43
N PRO A 221 19.32 -5.82 -3.39
CA PRO A 221 19.60 -5.36 -4.75
C PRO A 221 18.33 -4.88 -5.48
N LEU A 222 17.17 -5.48 -5.21
CA LEU A 222 15.89 -5.03 -5.78
C LEU A 222 15.49 -3.67 -5.22
N LEU A 223 15.60 -3.45 -3.91
CA LEU A 223 15.33 -2.14 -3.30
C LEU A 223 16.26 -1.05 -3.82
N THR A 224 17.54 -1.38 -4.00
CA THR A 224 18.52 -0.46 -4.59
C THR A 224 18.12 -0.05 -6.01
N LYS A 225 17.62 -0.98 -6.83
CA LYS A 225 17.10 -0.66 -8.18
C LYS A 225 15.81 0.16 -8.08
N ILE A 226 14.86 -0.26 -7.25
CA ILE A 226 13.56 0.41 -7.02
C ILE A 226 13.76 1.87 -6.60
N SER A 227 14.74 2.14 -5.74
CA SER A 227 15.05 3.50 -5.27
C SER A 227 15.39 4.49 -6.40
N LYS A 228 15.85 4.00 -7.55
CA LYS A 228 16.21 4.82 -8.72
C LYS A 228 15.02 5.12 -9.63
N PHE A 229 13.88 4.46 -9.41
CA PHE A 229 12.67 4.73 -10.19
C PHE A 229 11.91 5.91 -9.59
N GLY A 230 11.71 6.91 -10.45
CA GLY A 230 10.87 8.04 -10.16
C GLY A 230 10.78 8.97 -11.36
N GLY A 231 9.81 9.86 -11.33
CA GLY A 231 9.64 10.85 -12.39
C GLY A 231 8.28 11.53 -12.37
N LYS A 232 8.23 12.68 -13.05
CA LYS A 232 7.01 13.42 -13.31
C LYS A 232 6.28 12.77 -14.48
N LEU A 233 4.95 12.67 -14.37
CA LEU A 233 4.13 12.19 -15.46
C LEU A 233 3.98 13.29 -16.51
N ALA A 234 4.55 13.08 -17.70
CA ALA A 234 4.54 14.08 -18.77
C ALA A 234 3.09 14.37 -19.24
N SER A 235 2.24 13.34 -19.26
CA SER A 235 0.86 13.44 -19.73
C SER A 235 -0.16 13.83 -18.64
N ALA A 236 0.28 14.01 -17.38
CA ALA A 236 -0.60 14.27 -16.25
C ALA A 236 0.08 15.16 -15.19
N SER A 237 0.29 16.43 -15.53
CA SER A 237 1.00 17.41 -14.69
C SER A 237 0.36 17.71 -13.33
N SER A 238 -0.91 17.35 -13.14
CA SER A 238 -1.64 17.48 -11.87
C SER A 238 -1.37 16.35 -10.88
N VAL A 239 -0.66 15.30 -11.30
CA VAL A 239 -0.28 14.17 -10.45
C VAL A 239 1.04 14.46 -9.75
N PRO A 240 1.16 14.20 -8.44
CA PRO A 240 2.43 14.34 -7.74
C PRO A 240 3.49 13.44 -8.37
N GLU A 241 4.74 13.91 -8.30
CA GLU A 241 5.88 13.15 -8.79
C GLU A 241 5.95 11.79 -8.09
N VAL A 242 6.06 10.71 -8.87
CA VAL A 242 6.22 9.37 -8.30
C VAL A 242 7.69 9.21 -7.97
N GLN A 243 8.00 8.97 -6.70
CA GLN A 243 9.35 8.66 -6.24
C GLN A 243 9.29 7.37 -5.43
N LEU A 244 9.80 6.25 -5.97
CA LEU A 244 9.69 4.96 -5.28
C LEU A 244 10.67 4.83 -4.10
N SER A 245 11.71 5.67 -4.06
CA SER A 245 12.66 5.78 -2.94
C SER A 245 11.97 6.00 -1.59
N GLN A 246 10.86 6.74 -1.56
CA GLN A 246 10.13 7.03 -0.32
C GLN A 246 9.54 5.77 0.35
N TYR A 247 9.33 4.69 -0.40
CA TYR A 247 8.79 3.44 0.13
C TYR A 247 9.88 2.48 0.63
N VAL A 248 11.16 2.70 0.28
CA VAL A 248 12.27 1.80 0.62
C VAL A 248 12.33 1.50 2.12
N PRO A 249 12.25 2.48 3.04
CA PRO A 249 12.31 2.18 4.48
C PRO A 249 11.15 1.29 4.97
N ALA A 250 9.94 1.50 4.42
CA ALA A 250 8.78 0.68 4.75
C ALA A 250 8.91 -0.75 4.20
N LEU A 251 9.50 -0.90 3.01
CA LEU A 251 9.78 -2.19 2.38
C LEU A 251 10.90 -2.95 3.10
N GLU A 252 11.95 -2.27 3.57
CA GLU A 252 13.01 -2.86 4.40
C GLU A 252 12.43 -3.37 5.73
N LYS A 253 11.57 -2.58 6.37
CA LYS A 253 10.87 -2.99 7.60
C LYS A 253 9.97 -4.20 7.34
N LEU A 254 9.24 -4.22 6.21
CA LEU A 254 8.41 -5.36 5.81
C LEU A 254 9.25 -6.61 5.54
N GLY A 255 10.36 -6.49 4.82
CA GLY A 255 11.29 -7.60 4.57
C GLY A 255 11.86 -8.16 5.86
N THR A 256 12.23 -7.28 6.81
CA THR A 256 12.70 -7.67 8.14
C THR A 256 11.60 -8.39 8.93
N LEU A 257 10.38 -7.85 8.93
CA LEU A 257 9.24 -8.48 9.61
C LEU A 257 8.87 -9.83 9.00
N ARG A 258 8.95 -9.98 7.67
CA ARG A 258 8.75 -11.26 6.99
C ARG A 258 9.84 -12.25 7.36
N LEU A 259 11.12 -11.83 7.38
CA LEU A 259 12.24 -12.68 7.82
C LEU A 259 12.05 -13.12 9.28
N LEU A 260 11.68 -12.20 10.17
CA LEU A 260 11.36 -12.50 11.56
C LEU A 260 10.15 -13.43 11.65
N GLN A 261 9.07 -13.19 10.92
CA GLN A 261 7.90 -14.08 10.92
C GLN A 261 8.27 -15.49 10.44
N GLN A 262 9.11 -15.61 9.42
CA GLN A 262 9.63 -16.89 8.94
C GLN A 262 10.55 -17.56 9.98
N ALA A 263 11.35 -16.78 10.73
CA ALA A 263 12.20 -17.28 11.81
C ALA A 263 11.41 -17.65 13.08
N PHE A 264 10.36 -16.91 13.46
CA PHE A 264 9.52 -17.16 14.63
C PHE A 264 8.54 -18.32 14.44
N ILE A 265 8.31 -18.78 13.21
CA ILE A 265 7.68 -20.09 12.94
C ILE A 265 8.63 -21.24 13.34
N HIS A 266 9.90 -20.97 13.63
CA HIS A 266 10.90 -21.95 14.05
C HIS A 266 11.60 -21.54 15.36
N PRO A 267 11.06 -21.92 16.55
CA PRO A 267 11.88 -21.93 17.77
C PRO A 267 13.04 -22.94 17.68
N THR A 268 12.93 -23.94 16.81
CA THR A 268 13.97 -24.85 16.36
C THR A 268 13.47 -25.38 15.02
N VAL A 269 14.34 -25.62 14.04
CA VAL A 269 13.94 -26.37 12.84
C VAL A 269 13.52 -27.76 13.32
N ASP A 270 12.21 -27.99 13.49
CA ASP A 270 11.68 -29.29 13.81
C ASP A 270 11.71 -30.13 12.54
N VAL A 271 12.85 -30.80 12.36
CA VAL A 271 13.08 -31.77 11.30
C VAL A 271 11.95 -32.82 11.26
N ALA A 272 11.28 -33.11 12.39
CA ALA A 272 10.15 -34.03 12.43
C ALA A 272 8.90 -33.47 11.74
N GLU A 273 8.62 -32.16 11.83
CA GLU A 273 7.48 -31.54 11.14
C GLU A 273 7.72 -31.44 9.62
N ILE A 274 8.96 -31.19 9.21
CA ILE A 274 9.38 -31.26 7.80
C ILE A 274 9.19 -32.71 7.30
N ILE A 275 9.75 -33.70 8.01
CA ILE A 275 9.56 -35.12 7.67
C ILE A 275 8.07 -35.49 7.65
N ARG A 276 7.24 -34.98 8.57
CA ARG A 276 5.80 -35.28 8.65
C ARG A 276 5.02 -34.72 7.46
N ARG A 277 5.25 -33.45 7.09
CA ARG A 277 4.62 -32.82 5.91
C ARG A 277 5.02 -33.52 4.62
N TRP A 278 6.28 -33.92 4.50
CA TRP A 278 6.80 -34.63 3.33
C TRP A 278 6.30 -36.08 3.25
N THR A 279 6.19 -36.77 4.39
CA THR A 279 5.56 -38.10 4.50
C THR A 279 4.11 -38.05 4.00
N HIS A 280 3.37 -37.01 4.37
CA HIS A 280 1.99 -36.82 3.93
C HIS A 280 1.87 -36.57 2.41
N ALA A 281 2.80 -35.82 1.83
CA ALA A 281 2.87 -35.62 0.38
C ALA A 281 3.17 -36.92 -0.37
N LEU A 282 4.17 -37.68 0.09
CA LEU A 282 4.53 -39.00 -0.46
C LEU A 282 3.37 -40.01 -0.37
N GLN A 283 2.65 -40.04 0.75
CA GLN A 283 1.47 -40.89 0.92
C GLN A 283 0.34 -40.52 -0.05
N ARG A 284 0.14 -39.22 -0.32
CA ARG A 284 -0.86 -38.75 -1.27
C ARG A 284 -0.52 -39.18 -2.70
N ILE A 285 0.75 -39.06 -3.07
CA ILE A 285 1.28 -39.49 -4.37
C ILE A 285 1.17 -41.02 -4.52
N HIS A 286 1.57 -41.79 -3.50
CA HIS A 286 1.43 -43.25 -3.50
C HIS A 286 -0.04 -43.69 -3.65
N LYS A 287 -0.97 -42.99 -2.99
CA LYS A 287 -2.40 -43.27 -3.11
C LYS A 287 -2.93 -42.92 -4.50
N GLN A 288 -2.45 -41.84 -5.12
CA GLN A 288 -2.78 -41.48 -6.50
C GLN A 288 -2.20 -42.48 -7.49
N SER A 289 -0.94 -42.89 -7.36
CA SER A 289 -0.32 -43.89 -8.24
C SER A 289 -0.99 -45.26 -8.13
N LEU A 290 -1.40 -45.67 -6.92
CA LEU A 290 -2.14 -46.91 -6.69
C LEU A 290 -3.55 -46.86 -7.29
N HIS A 291 -4.22 -45.71 -7.21
CA HIS A 291 -5.52 -45.49 -7.85
C HIS A 291 -5.40 -45.52 -9.38
N MET A 292 -4.32 -44.96 -9.93
CA MET A 292 -4.02 -44.98 -11.36
C MET A 292 -3.66 -46.38 -11.87
N ALA A 293 -2.91 -47.17 -11.09
CA ALA A 293 -2.60 -48.56 -11.42
C ALA A 293 -3.85 -49.46 -11.43
N LYS A 294 -4.81 -49.18 -10.54
CA LYS A 294 -6.11 -49.89 -10.50
C LYS A 294 -7.04 -49.52 -11.65
N ALA A 295 -6.96 -48.29 -12.15
CA ALA A 295 -7.79 -47.81 -13.26
C ALA A 295 -7.34 -48.37 -14.62
N ASN A 296 -6.08 -48.83 -14.74
CA ASN A 296 -5.46 -49.26 -15.99
C ASN A 296 -4.99 -50.75 -15.95
N GLU A 297 -5.75 -51.62 -15.31
CA GLU A 297 -5.52 -53.10 -15.27
C GLU A 297 -4.10 -53.56 -14.84
N GLY A 298 -3.34 -52.73 -14.13
CA GLY A 298 -2.02 -53.11 -13.61
C GLY A 298 -0.83 -52.92 -14.56
N GLU A 299 -1.00 -52.28 -15.73
CA GLU A 299 0.14 -51.86 -16.54
C GLU A 299 0.81 -50.63 -15.89
N GLY A 300 1.81 -50.90 -15.07
CA GLY A 300 2.61 -49.89 -14.39
C GLY A 300 3.73 -49.31 -15.28
N PRO A 301 5.03 -49.45 -14.91
CA PRO A 301 6.13 -48.56 -15.33
C PRO A 301 6.46 -48.53 -16.84
N GLU A 302 5.85 -49.40 -17.63
CA GLU A 302 6.11 -49.58 -19.06
C GLU A 302 5.66 -48.38 -19.94
N ILE A 303 4.77 -47.52 -19.42
CA ILE A 303 4.29 -46.31 -20.12
C ILE A 303 5.41 -45.26 -20.31
N LEU A 304 6.45 -45.26 -19.46
CA LEU A 304 7.59 -44.35 -19.63
C LEU A 304 8.49 -44.74 -20.82
N ARG A 305 8.39 -45.98 -21.31
CA ARG A 305 9.19 -46.49 -22.43
C ARG A 305 8.55 -46.17 -23.79
N SER A 306 7.24 -45.94 -23.85
CA SER A 306 6.51 -45.59 -25.08
C SER A 306 6.44 -44.09 -25.38
N ALA A 307 6.94 -43.23 -24.48
CA ALA A 307 6.98 -41.76 -24.68
C ALA A 307 7.89 -41.32 -25.84
N HIS A 308 8.65 -42.23 -26.46
CA HIS A 308 9.50 -41.93 -27.62
C HIS A 308 8.79 -42.13 -28.98
N GLU A 309 7.57 -42.68 -29.01
CA GLU A 309 6.79 -42.87 -30.25
C GLU A 309 5.61 -41.89 -30.32
N GLY A 310 5.90 -40.61 -30.58
CA GLY A 310 5.05 -39.67 -31.34
C GLY A 310 3.64 -39.31 -30.83
N SER A 311 3.09 -39.96 -29.80
CA SER A 311 1.76 -39.70 -29.25
C SER A 311 1.86 -39.46 -27.74
N SER A 312 2.32 -38.26 -27.37
CA SER A 312 2.35 -37.81 -25.97
C SER A 312 0.91 -37.60 -25.50
N SER A 313 0.32 -38.60 -24.84
CA SER A 313 -0.86 -38.36 -24.02
C SER A 313 -0.44 -37.46 -22.85
N GLY A 314 -1.24 -36.47 -22.48
CA GLY A 314 -0.94 -35.55 -21.36
C GLY A 314 -0.70 -36.24 -20.00
N HIS A 315 -0.90 -37.56 -19.93
CA HIS A 315 -0.63 -38.42 -18.80
C HIS A 315 0.87 -38.72 -18.65
N ALA A 316 1.60 -38.90 -19.77
CA ALA A 316 3.05 -39.10 -19.76
C ALA A 316 3.78 -37.81 -19.34
N GLU A 317 3.30 -36.65 -19.78
CA GLU A 317 3.82 -35.33 -19.38
C GLU A 317 3.61 -35.04 -17.89
N SER A 318 2.43 -35.36 -17.34
CA SER A 318 2.16 -35.17 -15.92
C SER A 318 3.05 -36.07 -15.03
N LEU A 319 3.29 -37.31 -15.46
CA LEU A 319 4.19 -38.23 -14.78
C LEU A 319 5.66 -37.78 -14.90
N ALA A 320 6.08 -37.31 -16.07
CA ALA A 320 7.42 -36.76 -16.29
C ALA A 320 7.68 -35.51 -15.44
N ALA A 321 6.69 -34.61 -15.32
CA ALA A 321 6.77 -33.44 -14.44
C ALA A 321 6.92 -33.85 -12.97
N THR A 322 6.13 -34.82 -12.53
CA THR A 322 6.22 -35.37 -11.15
C THR A 322 7.58 -36.01 -10.88
N LEU A 323 8.14 -36.73 -11.86
CA LEU A 323 9.47 -37.35 -11.75
C LEU A 323 10.58 -36.29 -11.71
N ALA A 324 10.46 -35.22 -12.50
CA ALA A 324 11.40 -34.09 -12.49
C ALA A 324 11.39 -33.35 -11.16
N GLU A 325 10.21 -33.13 -10.57
CA GLU A 325 10.07 -32.58 -9.21
C GLU A 325 10.78 -33.46 -8.18
N HIS A 326 10.64 -34.78 -8.26
CA HIS A 326 11.35 -35.72 -7.39
C HIS A 326 12.88 -35.66 -7.56
N GLN A 327 13.39 -35.55 -8.78
CA GLN A 327 14.82 -35.39 -9.03
C GLN A 327 15.35 -34.09 -8.41
N GLN A 328 14.60 -33.00 -8.54
CA GLN A 328 14.93 -31.72 -7.91
C GLN A 328 14.92 -31.81 -6.37
N HIS A 329 13.99 -32.57 -5.81
CA HIS A 329 13.94 -32.82 -4.37
C HIS A 329 15.17 -33.62 -3.89
N LEU A 330 15.60 -34.64 -4.63
CA LEU A 330 16.81 -35.40 -4.31
C LEU A 330 18.07 -34.52 -4.32
N VAL A 331 18.20 -33.63 -5.31
CA VAL A 331 19.31 -32.66 -5.36
C VAL A 331 19.26 -31.73 -4.15
N SER A 332 18.07 -31.24 -3.79
CA SER A 332 17.88 -30.37 -2.62
C SER A 332 18.22 -31.09 -1.31
N PHE A 333 17.85 -32.38 -1.18
CA PHE A 333 18.24 -33.21 -0.03
C PHE A 333 19.75 -33.40 0.06
N GLN A 334 20.43 -33.61 -1.07
CA GLN A 334 21.87 -33.79 -1.08
C GLN A 334 22.58 -32.52 -0.60
N VAL A 335 22.08 -31.34 -0.98
CA VAL A 335 22.58 -30.04 -0.48
C VAL A 335 22.38 -29.91 1.03
N LEU A 336 21.17 -30.22 1.53
CA LEU A 336 20.86 -30.19 2.96
C LEU A 336 21.74 -31.16 3.77
N ILE A 337 21.94 -32.38 3.27
CA ILE A 337 22.82 -33.39 3.89
C ILE A 337 24.26 -32.86 3.95
N ASN A 338 24.75 -32.23 2.88
CA ASN A 338 26.09 -31.67 2.84
C ASN A 338 26.22 -30.50 3.83
N GLN A 339 25.25 -29.59 3.89
CA GLN A 339 25.24 -28.50 4.88
C GLN A 339 25.21 -29.02 6.32
N LEU A 340 24.42 -30.07 6.59
CA LEU A 340 24.38 -30.68 7.92
C LEU A 340 25.73 -31.33 8.28
N LYS A 341 26.38 -31.98 7.32
CA LYS A 341 27.72 -32.57 7.50
C LYS A 341 28.80 -31.52 7.77
N GLU A 342 28.69 -30.34 7.18
CA GLU A 342 29.63 -29.22 7.42
C GLU A 342 29.45 -28.62 8.81
N VAL A 343 28.20 -28.46 9.28
CA VAL A 343 27.90 -27.78 10.54
C VAL A 343 27.92 -28.72 11.75
N ALA A 344 27.63 -30.01 11.57
CA ALA A 344 27.59 -30.99 12.66
C ALA A 344 28.90 -31.11 13.47
N PRO A 345 30.11 -31.10 12.87
CA PRO A 345 31.36 -31.14 13.63
C PRO A 345 31.58 -29.88 14.48
N ALA A 346 31.20 -28.70 13.97
CA ALA A 346 31.31 -27.45 14.72
C ALA A 346 30.34 -27.41 15.91
N ILE A 347 29.13 -27.95 15.73
CA ILE A 347 28.14 -28.12 16.80
C ILE A 347 28.66 -29.13 17.84
N GLN A 348 29.16 -30.29 17.42
CA GLN A 348 29.74 -31.30 18.32
C GLN A 348 30.91 -30.73 19.11
N LYS A 349 31.81 -29.99 18.48
CA LYS A 349 32.93 -29.31 19.14
C LYS A 349 32.44 -28.30 20.18
N SER A 350 31.43 -27.49 19.83
CA SER A 350 30.84 -26.51 20.76
C SER A 350 30.17 -27.18 21.96
N ILE A 351 29.50 -28.32 21.75
CA ILE A 351 28.93 -29.14 22.82
C ILE A 351 30.06 -29.68 23.70
N LEU A 352 31.12 -30.22 23.12
CA LEU A 352 32.27 -30.75 23.86
C LEU A 352 32.94 -29.65 24.72
N GLU A 353 33.19 -28.48 24.14
CA GLU A 353 33.75 -27.33 24.86
C GLU A 353 32.83 -26.83 25.99
N CYS A 354 31.51 -26.88 25.80
CA CYS A 354 30.56 -26.57 26.86
C CYS A 354 30.56 -27.63 27.96
N THR A 355 30.60 -28.92 27.61
CA THR A 355 30.68 -30.03 28.57
C THR A 355 31.95 -29.94 29.41
N ASP A 356 33.11 -29.70 28.77
CA ASP A 356 34.39 -29.54 29.47
C ASP A 356 34.38 -28.32 30.41
N LYS A 357 33.75 -27.21 30.00
CA LYS A 357 33.56 -26.04 30.87
C LYS A 357 32.68 -26.37 32.07
N VAL A 358 31.58 -27.08 31.87
CA VAL A 358 30.68 -27.51 32.96
C VAL A 358 31.40 -28.45 33.93
N ASP A 359 32.18 -29.40 33.43
CA ASP A 359 32.94 -30.35 34.24
C ASP A 359 34.10 -29.67 34.99
N SER A 360 34.74 -28.67 34.39
CA SER A 360 35.76 -27.84 35.06
C SER A 360 35.17 -26.96 36.18
N ILE A 361 33.92 -26.50 36.04
CA ILE A 361 33.22 -25.76 37.11
C ILE A 361 32.82 -26.72 38.24
N SER A 362 32.34 -27.92 37.88
CA SER A 362 31.98 -28.99 38.84
C SER A 362 33.17 -29.44 39.70
N SER A 363 34.36 -29.52 39.11
CA SER A 363 35.61 -29.93 39.78
C SER A 363 36.30 -28.83 40.61
N ASN A 364 35.95 -27.56 40.41
CA ASN A 364 36.50 -26.42 41.17
C ASN A 364 35.60 -25.97 42.34
N LEU A 365 34.47 -26.63 42.58
CA LEU A 365 33.63 -26.37 43.74
C LEU A 365 34.27 -26.98 45.02
N PRO A 366 34.54 -26.19 46.06
CA PRO A 366 35.01 -26.73 47.33
C PRO A 366 33.92 -27.66 47.92
N PRO A 367 34.30 -28.69 48.70
CA PRO A 367 33.34 -29.61 49.28
C PRO A 367 32.38 -28.79 50.15
N MET A 368 31.09 -28.81 49.80
CA MET A 368 30.07 -28.10 50.57
C MET A 368 30.12 -28.59 52.02
N THR A 369 30.48 -27.68 52.92
CA THR A 369 30.27 -27.86 54.35
C THR A 369 28.77 -28.01 54.57
N LYS A 370 28.37 -29.22 54.99
CA LYS A 370 27.01 -29.50 55.46
C LYS A 370 26.72 -28.59 56.66
N HIS A 371 25.98 -27.51 56.46
CA HIS A 371 25.27 -26.85 57.55
C HIS A 371 23.84 -27.42 57.66
N PRO A 372 23.40 -27.83 58.86
CA PRO A 372 22.06 -28.37 59.07
C PRO A 372 21.07 -27.20 59.18
N GLY A 373 20.12 -27.09 58.25
CA GLY A 373 19.12 -26.02 58.31
C GLY A 373 18.11 -26.06 57.17
N GLN A 374 17.03 -26.81 57.41
CA GLN A 374 15.70 -26.73 56.78
C GLN A 374 15.56 -27.05 55.29
N MET A 375 15.05 -28.27 55.07
CA MET A 375 14.26 -28.63 53.89
C MET A 375 12.99 -27.77 53.81
N GLU A 376 12.80 -27.05 52.72
CA GLU A 376 11.46 -26.80 52.18
C GLU A 376 11.40 -27.31 50.74
N LYS A 377 10.72 -28.45 50.58
CA LYS A 377 10.31 -28.99 49.28
C LYS A 377 9.23 -28.09 48.70
N VAL A 378 9.58 -27.20 47.79
CA VAL A 378 8.58 -26.58 46.91
C VAL A 378 8.20 -27.62 45.84
N THR A 379 7.06 -28.27 46.08
CA THR A 379 6.42 -29.15 45.11
C THR A 379 5.65 -28.28 44.12
N ILE A 380 6.11 -28.22 42.86
CA ILE A 380 5.34 -27.62 41.77
C ILE A 380 4.25 -28.61 41.39
N LYS A 381 2.99 -28.32 41.77
CA LYS A 381 1.82 -28.98 41.20
C LYS A 381 1.51 -28.34 39.84
N ALA A 382 1.41 -29.19 38.83
CA ALA A 382 0.95 -28.84 37.50
C ALA A 382 -0.51 -28.35 37.53
N LEU A 383 -0.77 -27.28 36.76
CA LEU A 383 -2.04 -27.00 36.11
C LEU A 383 -1.77 -26.69 34.64
#